data_AF-V5F6C0-F1
#
_entry.id   AF-V5F6C0-F1
#
_cell.length_a   1.000
_cell.length_b   1.000
_cell.length_c   1.000
_cell.angle_alpha   90.00
_cell.angle_beta   90.00
_cell.angle_gamma   90.00
#
_symmetry.space_group_name_H-M   'P 1'
#
loop_
_entity.id
_entity.type
_entity.pdbx_description
1 polymer ?
#
loop_
_entity_poly.entity_id
_entity_poly.type
_entity_poly.pdbx_seq_one_letter_code
_entity_poly.pdbx_strand_id
1 'polypeptide(L)'
;MNIDTVLRLPPEDSGLNHSIVRLANVHIGKKRFPRRTPMLITASNGNWTIRYVMGNSGSISGLNKHSIAIDYDAISDLEANYGSGQSITIKKASLLKCLIWLLTHSDLTVRLSMRFAVLGALLGFVGLFISLI
;
A
#
# COMPACT_ATOMS: atom_id res chain seq x y z
N MET A 1 -7.05 3.53 -11.65
CA MET A 1 -8.44 3.06 -11.45
C MET A 1 -9.08 4.01 -10.45
N ASN A 2 -10.27 4.54 -10.76
CA ASN A 2 -11.02 5.40 -9.83
C ASN A 2 -12.03 4.55 -9.05
N ILE A 3 -12.18 4.87 -7.76
CA ILE A 3 -12.96 4.15 -6.76
C ILE A 3 -13.89 5.15 -6.09
N ASP A 4 -15.15 4.75 -5.94
CA ASP A 4 -16.22 5.61 -5.40
C ASP A 4 -16.64 5.18 -3.99
N THR A 5 -16.36 3.93 -3.63
CA THR A 5 -16.82 3.33 -2.36
C THR A 5 -15.69 2.61 -1.64
N VAL A 6 -15.56 2.89 -0.35
CA VAL A 6 -14.55 2.28 0.52
C VAL A 6 -15.22 1.44 1.59
N LEU A 7 -14.87 0.16 1.59
CA LEU A 7 -15.36 -0.83 2.53
C LEU A 7 -14.28 -1.14 3.58
N ARG A 8 -14.73 -1.61 4.74
CA ARG A 8 -13.84 -2.04 5.80
C ARG A 8 -13.33 -3.45 5.54
N LEU A 9 -12.02 -3.65 5.67
CA LEU A 9 -11.43 -4.99 5.67
C LEU A 9 -11.87 -5.77 6.93
N PRO A 10 -12.14 -7.09 6.83
CA PRO A 10 -12.37 -7.91 8.01
C PRO A 10 -11.12 -7.94 8.91
N PRO A 11 -11.28 -8.18 10.23
CA PRO A 11 -10.18 -8.15 11.19
C PRO A 11 -9.04 -9.11 10.83
N GLU A 12 -9.38 -10.26 10.25
CA GLU A 12 -8.43 -11.32 9.84
C GLU A 12 -7.39 -10.85 8.81
N ASP A 13 -7.80 -9.97 7.90
CA ASP A 13 -6.94 -9.41 6.87
C ASP A 13 -6.36 -8.03 7.26
N SER A 14 -6.82 -7.48 8.39
CA SER A 14 -6.49 -6.13 8.83
C SER A 14 -5.14 -6.08 9.55
N GLY A 15 -4.58 -4.87 9.63
CA GLY A 15 -3.40 -4.56 10.44
C GLY A 15 -2.14 -4.27 9.64
N LEU A 16 -1.21 -3.60 10.31
CA LEU A 16 0.04 -3.09 9.75
C LEU A 16 0.89 -4.16 9.07
N ASN A 17 0.96 -5.36 9.66
CA ASN A 17 1.76 -6.47 9.16
C ASN A 17 1.27 -7.00 7.80
N HIS A 18 -0.03 -6.91 7.53
CA HIS A 18 -0.61 -7.39 6.29
C HIS A 18 -0.53 -6.32 5.21
N SER A 19 -0.90 -5.07 5.54
CA SER A 19 -0.91 -3.95 4.60
C SER A 19 -1.60 -4.33 3.28
N ILE A 20 -2.82 -4.88 3.34
CA ILE A 20 -3.57 -5.41 2.17
C ILE A 20 -4.67 -4.46 1.71
N VAL A 21 -4.88 -4.39 0.39
CA VAL A 21 -6.10 -3.84 -0.23
C VAL A 21 -6.80 -4.94 -1.01
N ARG A 22 -8.10 -5.15 -0.77
CA ARG A 22 -8.91 -6.11 -1.51
C ARG A 22 -9.72 -5.42 -2.60
N LEU A 23 -9.59 -5.95 -3.82
CA LEU A 23 -10.35 -5.52 -5.00
C LEU A 23 -11.28 -6.64 -5.46
N ALA A 24 -12.32 -6.26 -6.22
CA ALA A 24 -13.13 -7.24 -6.94
C ALA A 24 -12.24 -8.10 -7.86
N ASN A 25 -12.55 -9.39 -7.94
CA ASN A 25 -11.74 -10.37 -8.70
C ASN A 25 -11.61 -10.02 -10.20
N VAL A 26 -12.52 -9.21 -10.73
CA VAL A 26 -12.43 -8.65 -12.09
C VAL A 26 -11.20 -7.77 -12.30
N HIS A 27 -10.57 -7.23 -11.27
CA HIS A 27 -9.36 -6.39 -11.38
C HIS A 27 -8.07 -7.19 -11.17
N ILE A 28 -8.18 -8.45 -10.77
CA ILE A 28 -7.05 -9.31 -10.45
C ILE A 28 -6.74 -10.24 -11.62
N GLY A 29 -5.45 -10.43 -11.91
CA GLY A 29 -4.98 -11.39 -12.91
C GLY A 29 -3.66 -10.98 -13.56
N LYS A 30 -3.05 -11.92 -14.29
CA LYS A 30 -1.73 -11.73 -14.94
C LYS A 30 -1.71 -10.56 -15.93
N LYS A 31 -2.81 -10.36 -16.66
CA LYS A 31 -3.00 -9.24 -17.61
C LYS A 31 -3.56 -7.96 -16.96
N ARG A 32 -3.91 -8.00 -15.67
CA ARG A 32 -4.49 -6.89 -14.89
C ARG A 32 -3.56 -6.54 -13.74
N PHE A 33 -4.05 -6.57 -12.50
CA PHE A 33 -3.20 -6.49 -11.31
C PHE A 33 -2.83 -7.89 -10.82
N PRO A 34 -1.54 -8.29 -10.87
CA PRO A 34 -1.09 -9.52 -10.24
C PRO A 34 -1.30 -9.44 -8.72
N ARG A 35 -1.65 -10.56 -8.09
CA ARG A 35 -1.79 -10.64 -6.63
C ARG A 35 -0.47 -10.26 -5.95
N ARG A 36 -0.55 -9.66 -4.77
CA ARG A 36 0.59 -9.18 -3.97
C ARG A 36 1.44 -8.12 -4.65
N THR A 37 0.92 -7.45 -5.69
CA THR A 37 1.57 -6.26 -6.26
C THR A 37 1.36 -5.07 -5.31
N PRO A 38 2.41 -4.28 -4.99
CA PRO A 38 2.23 -3.06 -4.22
C PRO A 38 1.49 -2.02 -5.06
N MET A 39 0.40 -1.52 -4.52
CA MET A 39 -0.43 -0.50 -5.14
C MET A 39 -0.34 0.79 -4.35
N LEU A 40 -0.16 1.90 -5.07
CA LEU A 40 -0.31 3.23 -4.53
C LEU A 40 -1.78 3.60 -4.56
N ILE A 41 -2.32 3.85 -3.37
CA ILE A 41 -3.67 4.35 -3.14
C ILE A 41 -3.54 5.83 -2.82
N THR A 42 -4.27 6.67 -3.54
CA THR A 42 -4.24 8.14 -3.37
C THR A 42 -5.65 8.66 -3.20
N ALA A 43 -5.87 9.41 -2.13
CA ALA A 43 -7.13 10.09 -1.87
C ALA A 43 -7.15 11.47 -2.56
N SER A 44 -8.34 12.08 -2.65
CA SER A 44 -8.56 13.37 -3.30
C SER A 44 -7.84 14.54 -2.62
N ASN A 45 -7.51 14.42 -1.34
CA ASN A 45 -6.70 15.38 -0.56
C ASN A 45 -5.19 15.32 -0.89
N GLY A 46 -4.75 14.36 -1.71
CA GLY A 46 -3.34 14.16 -2.05
C GLY A 46 -2.60 13.22 -1.11
N ASN A 47 -3.23 12.79 0.00
CA ASN A 47 -2.68 11.78 0.88
C ASN A 47 -2.64 10.43 0.17
N TRP A 48 -1.64 9.64 0.52
CA TRP A 48 -1.39 8.38 -0.17
C TRP A 48 -0.84 7.34 0.78
N THR A 49 -1.12 6.09 0.48
CA THR A 49 -0.56 4.94 1.19
C THR A 49 -0.27 3.82 0.19
N ILE A 50 0.53 2.85 0.60
CA ILE A 50 0.81 1.65 -0.20
C ILE A 50 0.21 0.43 0.48
N ARG A 51 -0.49 -0.39 -0.30
CA ARG A 51 -1.05 -1.66 0.14
C ARG A 51 -0.87 -2.72 -0.94
N TYR A 52 -0.69 -3.97 -0.55
CA TYR A 52 -0.58 -5.10 -1.45
C TYR A 52 -1.95 -5.53 -1.95
N VAL A 53 -2.09 -5.63 -3.26
CA VAL A 53 -3.38 -5.98 -3.86
C VAL A 53 -3.69 -7.45 -3.71
N MET A 54 -4.89 -7.74 -3.22
CA MET A 54 -5.46 -9.08 -3.12
C MET A 54 -6.83 -9.12 -3.76
N GLY A 55 -7.24 -10.29 -4.24
CA GLY A 55 -8.61 -10.51 -4.71
C GLY A 55 -9.58 -10.68 -3.55
N ASN A 56 -10.87 -10.66 -3.87
CA ASN A 56 -11.89 -11.03 -2.90
C ASN A 56 -11.82 -12.55 -2.65
N SER A 57 -11.63 -12.96 -1.40
CA SER A 57 -11.75 -14.37 -0.97
C SER A 57 -13.20 -14.79 -0.73
N GLY A 58 -14.16 -13.89 -0.93
CA GLY A 58 -15.58 -14.10 -0.65
C GLY A 58 -16.01 -13.61 0.73
N SER A 59 -15.08 -13.11 1.55
CA SER A 59 -15.35 -12.61 2.91
C SER A 59 -15.92 -11.19 2.95
N ILE A 60 -15.82 -10.42 1.86
CA ILE A 60 -16.25 -9.02 1.83
C ILE A 60 -17.52 -8.88 1.00
N SER A 61 -18.64 -8.70 1.69
CA SER A 61 -19.94 -8.37 1.10
C SER A 61 -19.92 -6.94 0.52
N GLY A 62 -20.53 -6.75 -0.66
CA GLY A 62 -20.63 -5.44 -1.31
C GLY A 62 -19.41 -5.01 -2.14
N LEU A 63 -18.34 -5.82 -2.19
CA LEU A 63 -17.16 -5.49 -3.00
C LEU A 63 -17.44 -5.64 -4.50
N ASN A 64 -17.67 -4.52 -5.17
CA ASN A 64 -17.94 -4.38 -6.59
C ASN A 64 -16.72 -3.81 -7.37
N LYS A 65 -16.89 -3.61 -8.68
CA LYS A 65 -15.83 -3.11 -9.58
C LYS A 65 -15.38 -1.66 -9.33
N HIS A 66 -16.12 -0.86 -8.57
CA HIS A 66 -15.85 0.54 -8.23
C HIS A 66 -15.62 0.74 -6.73
N SER A 67 -15.49 -0.35 -5.98
CA SER A 67 -15.26 -0.33 -4.55
C SER A 67 -13.96 -1.04 -4.19
N ILE A 68 -13.37 -0.63 -3.09
CA ILE A 68 -12.22 -1.31 -2.49
C ILE A 68 -12.50 -1.60 -1.04
N ALA A 69 -11.82 -2.59 -0.50
CA ALA A 69 -11.75 -2.76 0.94
C ALA A 69 -10.32 -2.52 1.42
N ILE A 70 -10.18 -1.69 2.46
CA ILE A 70 -8.91 -1.32 3.08
C ILE A 70 -9.02 -1.35 4.60
N ASP A 71 -7.87 -1.48 5.25
CA ASP A 71 -7.69 -1.48 6.69
C ASP A 71 -7.87 -0.09 7.31
N TYR A 72 -8.08 -0.06 8.63
CA TYR A 72 -8.24 1.19 9.38
C TYR A 72 -7.01 2.08 9.29
N ASP A 73 -5.80 1.51 9.29
CA ASP A 73 -4.57 2.28 9.21
C ASP A 73 -4.45 2.96 7.84
N ALA A 74 -4.85 2.30 6.75
CA ALA A 74 -4.89 2.92 5.42
C ALA A 74 -5.89 4.08 5.36
N ILE A 75 -7.05 3.92 6.00
CA ILE A 75 -8.04 5.01 6.10
C ILE A 75 -7.46 6.19 6.86
N SER A 76 -6.76 5.94 7.97
CA SER A 76 -6.06 6.97 8.72
C SER A 76 -4.98 7.65 7.88
N ASP A 77 -4.13 6.90 7.18
CA ASP A 77 -3.09 7.43 6.29
C ASP A 77 -3.66 8.31 5.17
N LEU A 78 -4.82 7.91 4.64
CA LEU A 78 -5.52 8.60 3.55
C LEU A 78 -6.36 9.78 4.07
N GLU A 79 -6.54 9.91 5.38
CA GLU A 79 -7.53 10.79 6.02
C GLU A 79 -8.92 10.64 5.36
N ALA A 80 -9.29 9.38 5.16
CA ALA A 80 -10.47 8.95 4.44
C ALA A 80 -11.61 8.54 5.40
N ASN A 81 -12.78 8.25 4.85
CA ASN A 81 -13.92 7.69 5.59
C ASN A 81 -14.46 6.46 4.85
N TYR A 82 -15.00 5.50 5.60
CA TYR A 82 -15.73 4.37 5.02
C TYR A 82 -17.06 4.84 4.42
N GLY A 83 -17.51 4.16 3.36
CA GLY A 83 -18.74 4.46 2.64
C GLY A 83 -18.49 5.07 1.26
N SER A 84 -19.48 5.79 0.76
CA SER A 84 -19.49 6.40 -0.57
C SER A 84 -19.09 7.88 -0.52
N GLY A 85 -18.40 8.37 -1.56
CA GLY A 85 -18.19 9.81 -1.78
C GLY A 85 -16.74 10.29 -1.73
N GLN A 86 -15.78 9.38 -1.64
CA GLN A 86 -14.35 9.72 -1.76
C GLN A 86 -13.79 9.18 -3.06
N SER A 87 -13.26 10.08 -3.89
CA SER A 87 -12.56 9.72 -5.13
C SER A 87 -11.18 9.19 -4.76
N ILE A 88 -11.02 7.86 -4.75
CA ILE A 88 -9.74 7.21 -4.51
C ILE A 88 -9.17 6.68 -5.82
N THR A 89 -7.91 7.02 -6.09
CA THR A 89 -7.18 6.49 -7.24
C THR A 89 -6.24 5.38 -6.81
N ILE A 90 -6.31 4.25 -7.52
CA ILE A 90 -5.39 3.13 -7.36
C ILE A 90 -4.55 2.95 -8.62
N LYS A 91 -3.24 2.88 -8.44
CA LYS A 91 -2.24 2.56 -9.48
C LYS A 91 -1.10 1.71 -8.91
N LYS A 92 -0.29 1.11 -9.78
CA LYS A 92 0.90 0.38 -9.34
C LYS A 92 1.88 1.34 -8.66
N ALA A 93 2.43 0.94 -7.52
CA ALA A 93 3.44 1.73 -6.84
C ALA A 93 4.78 1.63 -7.58
N SER A 94 5.50 2.75 -7.70
CA SER A 94 6.89 2.73 -8.16
C SER A 94 7.81 2.28 -7.03
N LEU A 95 8.99 1.75 -7.38
CA LEU A 95 10.00 1.35 -6.40
C LEU A 95 10.36 2.49 -5.45
N LEU A 96 10.55 3.71 -5.99
CA LEU A 96 10.84 4.89 -5.18
C LEU A 96 9.75 5.18 -4.15
N LYS A 97 8.47 5.10 -4.55
CA LYS A 97 7.35 5.28 -3.62
C LYS A 97 7.29 4.18 -2.57
N CYS A 98 7.61 2.94 -2.94
CA CYS A 98 7.70 1.82 -1.98
C CYS A 98 8.82 2.07 -0.96
N LEU A 99 10.00 2.53 -1.40
CA LEU A 99 11.12 2.86 -0.51
C LEU A 99 10.75 4.00 0.45
N ILE A 100 10.16 5.08 -0.06
CA ILE A 100 9.70 6.21 0.78
C ILE A 100 8.70 5.69 1.82
N TRP A 101 7.72 4.88 1.40
CA TRP A 101 6.72 4.32 2.29
C TRP A 101 7.32 3.44 3.40
N LEU A 102 8.32 2.60 3.08
CA LEU A 102 9.02 1.79 4.08
C LEU A 102 9.84 2.65 5.06
N LEU A 103 10.43 3.75 4.58
CA LEU A 103 11.18 4.69 5.42
C LEU A 103 10.31 5.53 6.36
N THR A 104 9.03 5.72 6.00
CA THR A 104 8.03 6.45 6.78
C THR A 104 6.93 5.54 7.31
N HIS A 105 7.18 4.23 7.39
CA HIS A 105 6.16 3.26 7.78
C HIS A 105 5.71 3.50 9.23
N SER A 106 4.42 3.25 9.51
CA SER A 106 3.82 3.47 10.83
C SER A 106 4.43 2.53 11.88
N ASP A 107 4.73 1.28 11.52
CA ASP A 107 5.49 0.37 12.38
C ASP A 107 6.92 0.87 12.58
N LEU A 108 7.30 1.05 13.86
CA LEU A 108 8.61 1.53 14.26
C LEU A 108 9.74 0.57 13.85
N THR A 109 9.53 -0.73 14.00
CA THR A 109 10.52 -1.78 13.71
C THR A 109 10.85 -1.80 12.22
N VAL A 110 9.82 -1.75 11.36
CA VAL A 110 9.99 -1.70 9.90
C VAL A 110 10.73 -0.44 9.50
N ARG A 111 10.31 0.71 10.03
CA ARG A 111 10.92 2.01 9.74
C ARG A 111 12.38 2.09 10.17
N LEU A 112 12.73 1.63 11.37
CA LEU A 112 14.11 1.61 11.85
C LEU A 112 14.97 0.66 11.01
N SER A 113 14.48 -0.55 10.73
CA SER A 113 15.18 -1.53 9.91
C SER A 113 15.49 -0.98 8.52
N MET A 114 14.52 -0.31 7.88
CA MET A 114 14.72 0.31 6.58
C MET A 114 15.73 1.46 6.62
N ARG A 115 15.68 2.31 7.67
CA ARG A 115 16.66 3.40 7.84
C ARG A 115 18.08 2.86 8.04
N PHE A 116 18.25 1.79 8.81
CA PHE A 116 19.56 1.14 8.97
C PHE A 116 20.04 0.49 7.67
N ALA A 117 19.15 -0.13 6.89
CA ALA A 117 19.51 -0.66 5.58
C ALA A 117 20.02 0.44 4.63
N VAL A 118 19.37 1.60 4.60
CA VAL A 118 19.81 2.75 3.81
C VAL A 118 21.15 3.29 4.32
N LEU A 119 21.31 3.45 5.64
CA LEU A 119 22.56 3.92 6.23
C LEU A 119 23.73 2.96 5.93
N GLY A 120 23.50 1.66 6.06
CA GLY A 120 24.49 0.62 5.74
C GLY A 120 24.88 0.64 4.27
N ALA A 121 23.92 0.80 3.36
CA ALA A 121 24.21 0.93 1.93
C ALA A 121 25.07 2.18 1.63
N LEU A 122 24.75 3.33 2.24
CA LEU A 122 25.53 4.56 2.09
C LEU A 122 26.96 4.40 2.59
N LEU A 123 27.14 3.85 3.79
CA LEU A 123 28.46 3.59 4.36
C LEU A 123 29.27 2.60 3.49
N GLY A 124 28.61 1.58 2.95
CA GLY A 124 29.23 0.64 2.00
C GLY A 124 29.74 1.33 0.73
N PHE A 125 28.95 2.22 0.15
CA PHE A 125 29.40 3.02 -1.00
C PHE A 125 30.59 3.92 -0.65
N VAL A 126 30.56 4.60 0.50
CA VAL A 126 31.69 5.43 0.96
C VAL A 126 32.96 4.59 1.11
N GLY A 127 32.88 3.42 1.74
CA GLY A 127 34.02 2.51 1.87
C GLY A 127 34.56 2.04 0.52
N LEU A 128 33.68 1.73 -0.44
CA LEU A 128 34.06 1.34 -1.79
C LEU A 128 34.77 2.47 -2.53
N PHE A 129 34.28 3.72 -2.43
CA PHE A 129 34.95 4.88 -3.04
C PHE A 129 36.32 5.14 -2.44
N ILE A 130 36.46 5.04 -1.11
CA ILE A 130 37.77 5.21 -0.43
C ILE A 130 38.75 4.13 -0.88
N SER A 131 38.29 2.89 -1.10
CA SER A 131 39.16 1.80 -1.55
C SER A 131 39.58 1.86 -3.01
N LEU A 132 38.88 2.64 -3.85
CA LEU A 132 39.16 2.79 -5.28
C LEU A 132 40.12 3.95 -5.59
N ILE A 133 40.30 4.87 -4.65
CA ILE A 133 41.24 6.00 -4.70
C ILE A 133 42.59 5.54 -4.15
#